data_AF-A0A0A0BIT0-F1
#
_entry.id   AF-A0A0A0BIT0-F1
#
_cell.length_a   1.000
_cell.length_b   1.000
_cell.length_c   1.000
_cell.angle_alpha   90.00
_cell.angle_beta   90.00
_cell.angle_gamma   90.00
#
_symmetry.space_group_name_H-M   'P 1'
#
loop_
_entity.id
_entity.type
_entity.pdbx_description
1 polymer ?
#
loop_
_entity_poly.entity_id
_entity_poly.type
_entity_poly.pdbx_seq_one_letter_code
_entity_poly.pdbx_strand_id
1 'polypeptide(L)'
;MKKTFVENFLAGSYSFLLHILILALFVIGMDFSSTPRKLANSDDVEIVQATVLDQSLVEEEVAKLEAFEKKEREAEAERQRQVDEKLEEARKALEQKEQEAQDMEQRAKLEQERRRQEAEKEQQQIAELEKQREKEEQRKQKAEQERIAAEKKRQAEEEARQQAEQKRKAEEAAKAKAEAERREQEAAKAKAEAERKAEEARKRQAEEEAKRAEEAKRKAEEQRKQAEEAQRKAEEDRKRAEAEARRKAAEADLQRQLEQEQQERDARRVQGVVDQYSLIIQQRVKRFWTRPSNSEAGLQCTVRVTLLPGGDVKNVTIVKSSGNSVFDRSAENAVYKAAPLPQPSDPKAAEALRDFQFIFKPE
;
A
#
# COMPACT_ATOMS: atom_id res chain seq x y z
N MET A 1 -14.87 -52.17 21.57
CA MET A 1 -13.46 -52.58 21.78
C MET A 1 -12.64 -52.77 20.49
N LYS A 2 -13.19 -52.64 19.27
CA LYS A 2 -12.42 -52.90 18.02
C LYS A 2 -11.66 -51.68 17.45
N LYS A 3 -12.01 -50.44 17.83
CA LYS A 3 -11.38 -49.23 17.27
C LYS A 3 -9.98 -48.93 17.84
N THR A 4 -9.77 -49.19 19.13
CA THR A 4 -8.48 -48.92 19.82
C THR A 4 -7.34 -49.83 19.37
N PHE A 5 -7.65 -51.05 18.90
CA PHE A 5 -6.63 -51.97 18.39
C PHE A 5 -6.05 -51.52 17.05
N VAL A 6 -6.89 -50.96 16.17
CA VAL A 6 -6.46 -50.49 14.83
C VAL A 6 -5.63 -49.21 14.94
N GLU A 7 -5.98 -48.31 15.85
CA GLU A 7 -5.23 -47.07 16.10
C GLU A 7 -3.84 -47.34 16.69
N ASN A 8 -3.73 -48.30 17.63
CA ASN A 8 -2.45 -48.72 18.19
C ASN A 8 -1.57 -49.45 17.16
N PHE A 9 -2.17 -50.21 16.24
CA PHE A 9 -1.44 -50.87 15.16
C PHE A 9 -0.93 -49.87 14.11
N LEU A 10 -1.74 -48.86 13.78
CA LEU A 10 -1.32 -47.74 12.92
C LEU A 10 -0.17 -46.95 13.56
N ALA A 11 -0.27 -46.58 14.84
CA ALA A 11 0.78 -45.89 15.56
C ALA A 11 2.08 -46.71 15.65
N GLY A 12 1.96 -48.03 15.86
CA GLY A 12 3.09 -48.96 15.83
C GLY A 12 3.77 -49.01 14.45
N SER A 13 2.99 -48.99 13.36
CA SER A 13 3.52 -49.02 12.00
C SER A 13 4.30 -47.75 11.61
N TYR A 14 3.85 -46.58 12.07
CA TYR A 14 4.58 -45.32 11.85
C TYR A 14 5.90 -45.28 12.62
N SER A 15 5.92 -45.79 13.86
CA SER A 15 7.16 -45.92 14.63
C SER A 15 8.14 -46.88 13.94
N PHE A 16 7.65 -48.02 13.46
CA PHE A 16 8.49 -48.99 12.74
C PHE A 16 9.09 -48.41 11.45
N LEU A 17 8.29 -47.66 10.67
CA LEU A 17 8.77 -46.95 9.48
C LEU A 17 9.82 -45.88 9.81
N LEU A 18 9.62 -45.12 10.88
CA LEU A 18 10.60 -44.12 11.33
C LEU A 18 11.94 -44.77 11.70
N HIS A 19 11.91 -45.90 12.41
CA HIS A 19 13.14 -46.61 12.79
C HIS A 19 13.87 -47.20 11.58
N ILE A 20 13.14 -47.71 10.59
CA ILE A 20 13.75 -48.16 9.32
C ILE A 20 14.42 -47.00 8.58
N LEU A 21 13.79 -45.82 8.57
CA LEU A 21 14.34 -44.64 7.92
C LEU A 21 15.60 -44.13 8.62
N ILE A 22 15.63 -44.15 9.95
CA ILE A 22 16.83 -43.80 10.75
C ILE A 22 17.95 -44.82 10.50
N LEU A 23 17.65 -46.12 10.47
CA LEU A 23 18.63 -47.16 10.15
C LEU A 23 19.18 -47.01 8.73
N ALA A 24 18.34 -46.67 7.75
CA ALA A 24 18.78 -46.41 6.38
C ALA A 24 19.73 -45.20 6.31
N LEU A 25 19.41 -44.10 7.00
CA LEU A 25 20.28 -42.92 7.10
C LEU A 25 21.61 -43.25 7.80
N PHE A 26 21.58 -44.10 8.84
CA PHE A 26 22.78 -44.53 9.55
C PHE A 26 23.70 -45.39 8.66
N VAL A 27 23.13 -46.29 7.86
CA VAL A 27 23.90 -47.12 6.92
C VAL A 27 24.49 -46.29 5.78
N ILE A 28 23.79 -45.27 5.30
CA ILE A 28 24.30 -44.35 4.26
C ILE A 28 25.44 -43.47 4.81
N GLY A 29 25.39 -43.12 6.11
CA GLY A 29 26.43 -42.32 6.78
C GLY A 29 27.64 -43.12 7.28
N MET A 30 27.60 -44.44 7.29
CA MET A 30 28.76 -45.28 7.61
C MET A 30 29.68 -45.41 6.39
N ASP A 31 30.77 -44.65 6.41
CA ASP A 31 31.87 -44.83 5.46
C ASP A 31 32.66 -46.10 5.81
N PHE A 32 32.33 -47.22 5.16
CA PHE A 32 32.99 -48.52 5.35
C PHE A 32 34.36 -48.63 4.63
N SER A 33 34.95 -47.54 4.15
CA SER A 33 36.24 -47.57 3.42
C SER A 33 37.49 -47.59 4.31
N SER A 34 37.41 -48.13 5.53
CA SER A 34 38.62 -48.45 6.32
C SER A 34 39.20 -49.78 5.86
N THR A 35 39.99 -49.78 4.78
CA THR A 35 40.85 -50.91 4.46
C THR A 35 41.75 -51.20 5.67
N PRO A 36 41.69 -52.39 6.29
CA PRO A 36 42.65 -52.73 7.33
C PRO A 36 44.02 -52.79 6.64
N ARG A 37 44.88 -51.84 6.97
CA ARG A 37 46.29 -51.89 6.57
C ARG A 37 46.84 -53.17 7.19
N LYS A 38 47.00 -54.22 6.38
CA LYS A 38 47.81 -55.37 6.76
C LYS A 38 49.21 -54.80 7.02
N LEU A 39 49.59 -54.73 8.29
CA LEU A 39 50.98 -54.68 8.70
C LEU A 39 51.60 -55.96 8.15
N ALA A 40 52.25 -55.83 6.99
CA ALA A 40 53.13 -56.85 6.50
C ALA A 40 54.26 -56.96 7.54
N ASN A 41 54.35 -58.10 8.19
CA ASN A 41 55.61 -58.56 8.76
C ASN A 41 56.60 -58.68 7.60
N SER A 42 57.43 -57.67 7.43
CA SER A 42 58.75 -57.81 6.85
C SER A 42 59.73 -57.83 8.01
N ASP A 43 60.15 -59.03 8.39
CA ASP A 43 61.40 -59.28 9.14
C ASP A 43 62.60 -58.92 8.24
N ASP A 44 62.69 -57.64 7.85
CA ASP A 44 63.91 -57.05 7.36
C ASP A 44 64.38 -56.14 8.49
N VAL A 45 65.47 -56.57 9.14
CA VAL A 45 66.18 -55.78 10.12
C VAL A 45 66.63 -54.49 9.42
N GLU A 46 65.85 -53.44 9.55
CA GLU A 46 66.28 -52.09 9.22
C GLU A 46 67.39 -51.76 10.21
N ILE A 47 68.62 -51.93 9.73
CA ILE A 47 69.83 -51.52 10.42
C ILE A 47 69.66 -50.03 10.66
N VAL A 48 69.28 -49.66 11.89
CA VAL A 48 69.11 -48.27 12.30
C VAL A 48 70.44 -47.57 12.08
N GLN A 49 70.53 -46.88 10.96
CA GLN A 49 71.66 -46.02 10.64
C GLN A 49 71.53 -44.82 11.56
N ALA A 50 72.09 -44.94 12.75
CA ALA A 50 72.19 -43.86 13.72
C ALA A 50 73.04 -42.75 13.11
N THR A 51 72.38 -41.86 12.39
CA THR A 51 72.97 -40.61 11.96
C THR A 51 73.11 -39.78 13.22
N VAL A 52 74.35 -39.41 13.56
CA VAL A 52 74.62 -38.48 14.67
C VAL A 52 74.03 -37.14 14.27
N LEU A 53 72.80 -36.88 14.68
CA LEU A 53 72.17 -35.57 14.54
C LEU A 53 72.91 -34.61 15.47
N ASP A 54 73.39 -33.51 14.90
CA ASP A 54 73.98 -32.42 15.67
C ASP A 54 72.89 -31.82 16.57
N GLN A 55 73.06 -31.99 17.88
CA GLN A 55 72.11 -31.56 18.89
C GLN A 55 71.80 -30.06 18.80
N SER A 56 72.76 -29.25 18.35
CA SER A 56 72.59 -27.80 18.22
C SER A 56 71.58 -27.39 17.13
N LEU A 57 71.54 -28.11 16.01
CA LEU A 57 70.59 -27.85 14.92
C LEU A 57 69.16 -28.23 15.31
N VAL A 58 69.00 -29.28 16.12
CA VAL A 58 67.69 -29.70 16.63
C VAL A 58 67.15 -28.67 17.62
N GLU A 59 68.00 -28.15 18.52
CA GLU A 59 67.62 -27.09 19.46
C GLU A 59 67.22 -25.79 18.74
N GLU A 60 67.92 -25.41 17.65
CA GLU A 60 67.57 -24.25 16.82
C GLU A 60 66.21 -24.44 16.12
N GLU A 61 65.94 -25.61 15.56
CA GLU A 61 64.69 -25.89 14.86
C GLU A 61 63.50 -25.95 15.82
N VAL A 62 63.68 -26.54 17.01
CA VAL A 62 62.68 -26.51 18.09
C VAL A 62 62.40 -25.07 18.52
N ALA A 63 63.42 -24.24 18.71
CA ALA A 63 63.23 -22.83 19.06
C ALA A 63 62.49 -22.03 17.96
N LYS A 64 62.76 -22.32 16.68
CA LYS A 64 62.00 -21.75 15.54
C LYS A 64 60.54 -22.19 15.53
N LEU A 65 60.28 -23.47 15.79
CA LEU A 65 58.92 -24.02 15.86
C LEU A 65 58.15 -23.41 17.03
N GLU A 66 58.75 -23.31 18.22
CA GLU A 66 58.13 -22.65 19.38
C GLU A 66 57.83 -21.18 19.12
N ALA A 67 58.75 -20.45 18.45
CA ALA A 67 58.53 -19.07 18.07
C ALA A 67 57.41 -18.91 17.04
N PHE A 68 57.31 -19.83 16.08
CA PHE A 68 56.23 -19.86 15.09
C PHE A 68 54.89 -20.18 15.73
N GLU A 69 54.80 -21.21 16.57
CA GLU A 69 53.59 -21.56 17.31
C GLU A 69 53.12 -20.41 18.21
N LYS A 70 54.05 -19.74 18.91
CA LYS A 70 53.72 -18.57 19.73
C LYS A 70 53.12 -17.45 18.88
N LYS A 71 53.72 -17.17 17.71
CA LYS A 71 53.22 -16.16 16.77
C LYS A 71 51.83 -16.54 16.23
N GLU A 72 51.58 -17.82 15.92
CA GLU A 72 50.25 -18.27 15.51
C GLU A 72 49.22 -18.13 16.62
N ARG A 73 49.56 -18.49 17.87
CA ARG A 73 48.67 -18.31 19.03
C ARG A 73 48.36 -16.84 19.30
N GLU A 74 49.35 -15.95 19.17
CA GLU A 74 49.15 -14.51 19.29
C GLU A 74 48.24 -13.97 18.17
N ALA A 75 48.45 -14.40 16.92
CA ALA A 75 47.62 -14.03 15.79
C ALA A 75 46.18 -14.58 15.88
N GLU A 76 46.00 -15.78 16.44
CA GLU A 76 44.69 -16.35 16.73
C GLU A 76 43.98 -15.59 17.86
N ALA A 77 44.70 -15.27 18.94
CA ALA A 77 44.16 -14.46 20.03
C ALA A 77 43.74 -13.05 19.56
N GLU A 78 44.51 -12.43 18.66
CA GLU A 78 44.16 -11.14 18.07
C GLU A 78 42.92 -11.26 17.16
N ARG A 79 42.84 -12.29 16.32
CA ARG A 79 41.64 -12.58 15.51
C ARG A 79 40.41 -12.78 16.39
N GLN A 80 40.55 -13.51 17.50
CA GLN A 80 39.45 -13.73 18.44
C GLN A 80 38.99 -12.40 19.06
N ARG A 81 39.92 -11.54 19.51
CA ARG A 81 39.59 -10.22 20.05
C ARG A 81 38.86 -9.34 19.04
N GLN A 82 39.29 -9.33 17.78
CA GLN A 82 38.61 -8.57 16.73
C GLN A 82 37.19 -9.09 16.44
N VAL A 83 36.99 -10.40 16.54
CA VAL A 83 35.65 -11.01 16.41
C VAL A 83 34.77 -10.61 17.60
N ASP A 84 35.29 -10.68 18.82
CA ASP A 84 34.55 -10.33 20.03
C ASP A 84 34.20 -8.83 20.05
N GLU A 85 35.11 -7.95 19.63
CA GLU A 85 34.87 -6.52 19.49
C GLU A 85 33.76 -6.23 18.46
N LYS A 86 33.82 -6.84 17.27
CA LYS A 86 32.75 -6.71 16.26
C LYS A 86 31.43 -7.26 16.75
N LEU A 87 31.43 -8.32 17.55
CA LEU A 87 30.23 -8.88 18.16
C LEU A 87 29.62 -7.89 19.16
N GLU A 88 30.43 -7.26 20.01
CA GLU A 88 29.96 -6.23 20.93
C GLU A 88 29.41 -5.00 20.21
N GLU A 89 30.10 -4.51 19.18
CA GLU A 89 29.62 -3.41 18.34
C GLU A 89 28.28 -3.75 17.68
N ALA A 90 28.16 -4.96 17.13
CA ALA A 90 26.91 -5.44 16.54
C ALA A 90 25.78 -5.54 17.57
N ARG A 91 26.07 -5.99 18.80
CA ARG A 91 25.11 -6.04 19.92
C ARG A 91 24.64 -4.64 20.31
N LYS A 92 25.57 -3.69 20.49
CA LYS A 92 25.25 -2.28 20.82
C LYS A 92 24.43 -1.62 19.70
N ALA A 93 24.78 -1.86 18.44
CA ALA A 93 24.03 -1.35 17.30
C ALA A 93 22.61 -1.94 17.22
N LEU A 94 22.44 -3.22 17.59
CA LEU A 94 21.14 -3.87 17.64
C LEU A 94 20.28 -3.33 18.79
N GLU A 95 20.87 -3.12 19.98
CA GLU A 95 20.20 -2.51 21.12
C GLU A 95 19.75 -1.07 20.83
N GLN A 96 20.61 -0.27 20.18
CA GLN A 96 20.24 1.08 19.74
C GLN A 96 19.08 1.07 18.76
N LYS A 97 19.10 0.16 17.77
CA LYS A 97 17.98 0.00 16.84
C LYS A 97 16.69 -0.45 17.52
N GLU A 98 16.79 -1.30 18.54
CA GLU A 98 15.63 -1.73 19.31
C GLU A 98 15.04 -0.56 20.12
N GLN A 99 15.88 0.24 20.77
CA GLN A 99 15.45 1.46 21.47
C GLN A 99 14.81 2.47 20.51
N GLU A 100 15.43 2.73 19.35
CA GLU A 100 14.85 3.60 18.32
C GLU A 100 13.49 3.08 17.83
N ALA A 101 13.35 1.77 17.64
CA ALA A 101 12.08 1.16 17.24
C ALA A 101 11.01 1.30 18.34
N GLN A 102 11.38 1.10 19.60
CA GLN A 102 10.48 1.28 20.75
C GLN A 102 10.05 2.75 20.89
N ASP A 103 10.97 3.70 20.75
CA ASP A 103 10.68 5.14 20.78
C ASP A 103 9.74 5.54 19.63
N MET A 104 9.96 5.00 18.43
CA MET A 104 9.08 5.22 17.29
C MET A 104 7.68 4.64 17.52
N GLU A 105 7.59 3.45 18.11
CA GLU A 105 6.30 2.84 18.48
C GLU A 105 5.57 3.66 19.54
N GLN A 106 6.28 4.14 20.57
CA GLN A 106 5.71 5.01 21.60
C GLN A 106 5.22 6.34 21.03
N ARG A 107 6.00 6.96 20.14
CA ARG A 107 5.59 8.19 19.44
C ARG A 107 4.36 7.96 18.56
N ALA A 108 4.31 6.85 17.83
CA ALA A 108 3.16 6.48 17.02
C ALA A 108 1.90 6.26 17.86
N LYS A 109 2.02 5.58 19.01
CA LYS A 109 0.91 5.40 19.98
C LYS A 109 0.42 6.74 20.54
N LEU A 110 1.34 7.61 20.94
CA LEU A 110 1.00 8.95 21.47
C LEU A 110 0.31 9.81 20.40
N GLU A 111 0.79 9.78 19.16
CA GLU A 111 0.17 10.50 18.05
C GLU A 111 -1.23 9.94 17.73
N GLN A 112 -1.39 8.61 17.74
CA GLN A 112 -2.68 7.97 17.54
C GLN A 112 -3.67 8.35 18.65
N GLU A 113 -3.23 8.37 19.90
CA GLU A 113 -4.05 8.81 21.03
C GLU A 113 -4.43 10.28 20.90
N ARG A 114 -3.49 11.15 20.52
CA ARG A 114 -3.77 12.58 20.28
C ARG A 114 -4.80 12.77 19.17
N ARG A 115 -4.65 12.07 18.05
CA ARG A 115 -5.62 12.08 16.94
C ARG A 115 -6.99 11.58 17.38
N ARG A 116 -7.05 10.56 18.23
CA ARG A 116 -8.31 10.05 18.79
C ARG A 116 -8.98 11.09 19.69
N GLN A 117 -8.21 11.75 20.56
CA GLN A 117 -8.71 12.83 21.41
C GLN A 117 -9.17 14.05 20.61
N GLU A 118 -8.44 14.43 19.55
CA GLU A 118 -8.83 15.50 18.63
C GLU A 118 -10.14 15.15 17.90
N ALA A 119 -10.25 13.93 17.36
CA ALA A 119 -11.47 13.45 16.71
C ALA A 119 -12.67 13.38 17.67
N GLU A 120 -12.45 12.96 18.93
CA GLU A 120 -13.51 12.94 19.95
C GLU A 120 -13.97 14.37 20.30
N LYS A 121 -13.04 15.32 20.45
CA LYS A 121 -13.37 16.73 20.65
C LYS A 121 -14.15 17.32 19.47
N GLU A 122 -13.74 17.01 18.24
CA GLU A 122 -14.45 17.45 17.03
C GLU A 122 -15.87 16.86 16.98
N GLN A 123 -16.03 15.57 17.27
CA GLN A 123 -17.36 14.94 17.38
C GLN A 123 -18.22 15.58 18.47
N GLN A 124 -17.65 15.90 19.64
CA GLN A 124 -18.37 16.59 20.70
C GLN A 124 -18.81 18.00 20.26
N GLN A 125 -17.94 18.75 19.57
CA GLN A 125 -18.29 20.07 19.02
C GLN A 125 -19.41 19.98 17.98
N ILE A 126 -19.34 19.00 17.07
CA ILE A 126 -20.39 18.76 16.07
C ILE A 126 -21.71 18.41 16.75
N ALA A 127 -21.70 17.49 17.73
CA ALA A 127 -22.90 17.11 18.47
C ALA A 127 -23.49 18.28 19.26
N GLU A 128 -22.66 19.15 19.83
CA GLU A 128 -23.12 20.37 20.50
C GLU A 128 -23.74 21.37 19.52
N LEU A 129 -23.10 21.59 18.35
CA LEU A 129 -23.63 22.42 17.27
C LEU A 129 -24.97 21.90 16.75
N GLU A 130 -25.11 20.59 16.54
CA GLU A 130 -26.37 19.96 16.14
C GLU A 130 -27.46 20.19 17.20
N LYS A 131 -27.14 19.99 18.48
CA LYS A 131 -28.08 20.24 19.58
C LYS A 131 -28.47 21.71 19.69
N GLN A 132 -27.57 22.65 19.40
CA GLN A 132 -27.89 24.07 19.33
C GLN A 132 -28.81 24.38 18.15
N ARG A 133 -28.53 23.82 16.97
CA ARG A 133 -29.39 23.96 15.78
C ARG A 133 -30.79 23.41 16.02
N GLU A 134 -30.90 22.23 16.63
CA GLU A 134 -32.19 21.63 16.95
C GLU A 134 -32.99 22.50 17.93
N LYS A 135 -32.34 23.04 18.98
CA LYS A 135 -32.98 24.00 19.90
C LYS A 135 -33.41 25.27 19.19
N GLU A 136 -32.61 25.80 18.27
CA GLU A 136 -32.98 27.00 17.51
C GLU A 136 -34.17 26.73 16.57
N GLU A 137 -34.16 25.59 15.89
CA GLU A 137 -35.26 25.11 15.04
C GLU A 137 -36.56 24.99 15.85
N GLN A 138 -36.50 24.35 17.02
CA GLN A 138 -37.65 24.23 17.93
C GLN A 138 -38.16 25.59 18.41
N ARG A 139 -37.25 26.55 18.70
CA ARG A 139 -37.64 27.92 19.08
C ARG A 139 -38.31 28.65 17.92
N LYS A 140 -37.82 28.50 16.69
CA LYS A 140 -38.45 29.06 15.48
C LYS A 140 -39.83 28.47 15.25
N GLN A 141 -39.97 27.15 15.33
CA GLN A 141 -41.26 26.47 15.18
C GLN A 141 -42.27 26.93 16.25
N LYS A 142 -41.84 27.04 17.51
CA LYS A 142 -42.70 27.54 18.60
C LYS A 142 -43.11 29.00 18.37
N ALA A 143 -42.17 29.87 18.01
CA ALA A 143 -42.46 31.27 17.72
C ALA A 143 -43.43 31.43 16.52
N GLU A 144 -43.29 30.59 15.49
CA GLU A 144 -44.20 30.57 14.36
C GLU A 144 -45.59 30.08 14.75
N GLN A 145 -45.70 29.02 15.56
CA GLN A 145 -46.99 28.57 16.11
C GLN A 145 -47.67 29.65 16.95
N GLU A 146 -46.93 30.36 17.81
CA GLU A 146 -47.44 31.47 18.60
C GLU A 146 -47.90 32.64 17.72
N ARG A 147 -47.17 32.96 16.65
CA ARG A 147 -47.57 33.98 15.67
C ARG A 147 -48.87 33.60 14.97
N ILE A 148 -49.00 32.36 14.51
CA ILE A 148 -50.22 31.85 13.87
C ILE A 148 -51.39 31.88 14.85
N ALA A 149 -51.18 31.49 16.11
CA ALA A 149 -52.22 31.54 17.15
C ALA A 149 -52.65 32.99 17.47
N ALA A 150 -51.71 33.93 17.56
CA ALA A 150 -51.99 35.34 17.79
C ALA A 150 -52.74 35.98 16.61
N GLU A 151 -52.39 35.61 15.37
CA GLU A 151 -53.06 36.08 14.16
C GLU A 151 -54.50 35.56 14.08
N LYS A 152 -54.74 34.28 14.37
CA LYS A 152 -56.10 33.73 14.50
C LYS A 152 -56.93 34.44 15.58
N LYS A 153 -56.32 34.75 16.73
CA LYS A 153 -57.01 35.47 17.81
C LYS A 153 -57.40 36.88 17.39
N ARG A 154 -56.50 37.60 16.68
CA ARG A 154 -56.80 38.93 16.12
C ARG A 154 -57.93 38.89 15.11
N GLN A 155 -57.91 37.92 14.19
CA GLN A 155 -58.99 37.73 13.21
C GLN A 155 -60.34 37.47 13.90
N ALA A 156 -60.38 36.60 14.90
CA ALA A 156 -61.61 36.32 15.67
C ALA A 156 -62.13 37.55 16.44
N GLU A 157 -61.23 38.36 17.02
CA GLU A 157 -61.58 39.60 17.72
C GLU A 157 -62.10 40.68 16.75
N GLU A 158 -61.49 40.79 15.57
CA GLU A 158 -61.92 41.72 14.52
C GLU A 158 -63.28 41.32 13.93
N GLU A 159 -63.50 40.03 13.68
CA GLU A 159 -64.82 39.50 13.30
C GLU A 159 -65.87 39.76 14.38
N ALA A 160 -65.55 39.54 15.66
CA ALA A 160 -66.46 39.83 16.76
C ALA A 160 -66.78 41.34 16.85
N ARG A 161 -65.80 42.21 16.63
CA ARG A 161 -65.98 43.66 16.59
C ARG A 161 -66.86 44.09 15.41
N GLN A 162 -66.64 43.52 14.23
CA GLN A 162 -67.49 43.77 13.05
C GLN A 162 -68.93 43.30 13.30
N GLN A 163 -69.14 42.13 13.91
CA GLN A 163 -70.47 41.66 14.29
C GLN A 163 -71.13 42.56 15.33
N ALA A 164 -70.39 43.04 16.33
CA ALA A 164 -70.90 43.97 17.34
C ALA A 164 -71.25 45.34 16.72
N GLU A 165 -70.45 45.85 15.79
CA GLU A 165 -70.73 47.09 15.08
C GLU A 165 -71.92 46.95 14.12
N GLN A 166 -72.04 45.81 13.42
CA GLN A 166 -73.23 45.50 12.62
C GLN A 166 -74.49 45.40 13.47
N LYS A 167 -74.41 44.77 14.66
CA LYS A 167 -75.53 44.75 15.62
C LYS A 167 -75.88 46.15 16.12
N ARG A 168 -74.90 46.99 16.44
CA ARG A 168 -75.14 48.38 16.87
C ARG A 168 -75.78 49.22 15.76
N LYS A 169 -75.30 49.10 14.52
CA LYS A 169 -75.90 49.76 13.34
C LYS A 169 -77.30 49.22 13.05
N ALA A 170 -77.53 47.92 13.23
CA ALA A 170 -78.86 47.32 13.08
C ALA A 170 -79.83 47.80 14.18
N GLU A 171 -79.36 47.97 15.43
CA GLU A 171 -80.16 48.48 16.54
C GLU A 171 -80.44 49.99 16.41
N GLU A 172 -79.46 50.78 15.96
CA GLU A 172 -79.63 52.21 15.67
C GLU A 172 -80.57 52.43 14.47
N ALA A 173 -80.42 51.60 13.42
CA ALA A 173 -81.37 51.56 12.31
C ALA A 173 -82.76 51.05 12.74
N ALA A 174 -82.85 50.18 13.75
CA ALA A 174 -84.11 49.71 14.32
C ALA A 174 -84.77 50.76 15.23
N LYS A 175 -84.00 51.62 15.93
CA LYS A 175 -84.54 52.77 16.69
C LYS A 175 -84.99 53.91 15.78
N ALA A 176 -84.21 54.24 14.75
CA ALA A 176 -84.60 55.18 13.71
C ALA A 176 -85.81 54.66 12.91
N LYS A 177 -85.89 53.33 12.67
CA LYS A 177 -87.08 52.70 12.11
C LYS A 177 -88.24 52.65 13.09
N ALA A 178 -88.09 52.39 14.40
CA ALA A 178 -89.21 52.42 15.34
C ALA A 178 -89.82 53.84 15.49
N GLU A 179 -89.00 54.88 15.34
CA GLU A 179 -89.46 56.27 15.25
C GLU A 179 -90.17 56.58 13.92
N ALA A 180 -89.78 55.90 12.82
CA ALA A 180 -90.44 55.96 11.51
C ALA A 180 -91.60 54.94 11.33
N GLU A 181 -91.67 53.87 12.11
CA GLU A 181 -92.59 52.72 12.05
C GLU A 181 -93.76 52.91 13.03
N ARG A 182 -93.73 53.98 13.84
CA ARG A 182 -94.96 54.67 14.29
C ARG A 182 -95.64 55.46 13.16
N ARG A 183 -94.96 55.61 12.00
CA ARG A 183 -95.46 56.29 10.79
C ARG A 183 -95.75 55.34 9.62
N GLU A 184 -95.23 54.11 9.62
CA GLU A 184 -95.40 53.15 8.51
C GLU A 184 -95.80 51.74 8.99
N GLN A 185 -96.87 51.63 9.79
CA GLN A 185 -97.61 50.37 9.96
C GLN A 185 -98.39 49.95 8.70
N GLU A 186 -97.98 50.39 7.50
CA GLU A 186 -98.70 50.17 6.25
C GLU A 186 -97.91 49.39 5.18
N ALA A 187 -96.64 49.03 5.40
CA ALA A 187 -95.81 48.42 4.35
C ALA A 187 -95.10 47.11 4.74
N ALA A 188 -95.77 46.29 5.56
CA ALA A 188 -95.37 44.91 5.78
C ALA A 188 -95.67 44.07 4.53
N LYS A 189 -94.64 43.65 3.77
CA LYS A 189 -94.54 42.32 3.10
C LYS A 189 -93.33 42.06 2.18
N ALA A 190 -92.40 42.98 1.93
CA ALA A 190 -91.43 42.80 0.82
C ALA A 190 -89.96 42.45 1.16
N LYS A 191 -89.54 42.25 2.42
CA LYS A 191 -88.09 42.11 2.76
C LYS A 191 -87.63 40.76 3.34
N ALA A 192 -88.46 39.72 3.29
CA ALA A 192 -88.08 38.40 3.82
C ALA A 192 -87.37 37.47 2.81
N GLU A 193 -87.32 37.82 1.51
CA GLU A 193 -86.77 36.92 0.47
C GLU A 193 -85.34 37.30 0.01
N ALA A 194 -84.92 38.55 0.20
CA ALA A 194 -83.62 39.04 -0.26
C ALA A 194 -82.43 38.65 0.66
N GLU A 195 -82.70 38.45 1.95
CA GLU A 195 -81.66 38.13 2.96
C GLU A 195 -81.18 36.67 2.84
N ARG A 196 -82.06 35.76 2.40
CA ARG A 196 -81.76 34.32 2.27
C ARG A 196 -80.85 33.99 1.08
N LYS A 197 -80.80 34.82 0.03
CA LYS A 197 -79.91 34.61 -1.14
C LYS A 197 -78.50 35.19 -0.94
N ALA A 198 -78.34 36.19 -0.07
CA ALA A 198 -77.03 36.80 0.21
C ALA A 198 -76.18 35.96 1.17
N GLU A 199 -76.81 35.27 2.13
CA GLU A 199 -76.14 34.40 3.09
C GLU A 199 -75.64 33.09 2.43
N GLU A 200 -76.40 32.52 1.48
CA GLU A 200 -76.03 31.30 0.77
C GLU A 200 -74.85 31.50 -0.20
N ALA A 201 -74.76 32.67 -0.85
CA ALA A 201 -73.66 33.02 -1.75
C ALA A 201 -72.33 33.27 -1.00
N ARG A 202 -72.39 33.91 0.18
CA ARG A 202 -71.21 34.14 1.04
C ARG A 202 -70.64 32.84 1.61
N LYS A 203 -71.51 31.90 1.97
CA LYS A 203 -71.10 30.60 2.52
C LYS A 203 -70.43 29.71 1.47
N ARG A 204 -70.87 29.75 0.21
CA ARG A 204 -70.24 29.00 -0.89
C ARG A 204 -68.87 29.57 -1.30
N GLN A 205 -68.68 30.89 -1.28
CA GLN A 205 -67.38 31.49 -1.61
C GLN A 205 -66.30 31.23 -0.53
N ALA A 206 -66.68 31.29 0.75
CA ALA A 206 -65.75 30.99 1.85
C ALA A 206 -65.32 29.51 1.88
N GLU A 207 -66.21 28.59 1.51
CA GLU A 207 -65.88 27.16 1.44
C GLU A 207 -64.99 26.81 0.22
N GLU A 208 -65.20 27.48 -0.92
CA GLU A 208 -64.39 27.28 -2.12
C GLU A 208 -62.97 27.84 -1.96
N GLU A 209 -62.82 28.99 -1.30
CA GLU A 209 -61.52 29.60 -1.03
C GLU A 209 -60.71 28.80 0.01
N ALA A 210 -61.37 28.26 1.04
CA ALA A 210 -60.75 27.34 1.99
C ALA A 210 -60.25 26.05 1.33
N LYS A 211 -61.03 25.47 0.40
CA LYS A 211 -60.61 24.27 -0.36
C LYS A 211 -59.43 24.55 -1.30
N ARG A 212 -59.39 25.70 -1.97
CA ARG A 212 -58.24 26.08 -2.82
C ARG A 212 -56.96 26.34 -2.02
N ALA A 213 -57.08 26.94 -0.83
CA ALA A 213 -55.93 27.17 0.05
C ALA A 213 -55.36 25.86 0.63
N GLU A 214 -56.22 24.89 0.96
CA GLU A 214 -55.80 23.57 1.43
C GLU A 214 -55.14 22.75 0.30
N GLU A 215 -55.71 22.77 -0.90
CA GLU A 215 -55.16 22.07 -2.07
C GLU A 215 -53.80 22.67 -2.50
N ALA A 216 -53.64 23.99 -2.43
CA ALA A 216 -52.37 24.66 -2.70
C ALA A 216 -51.29 24.29 -1.68
N LYS A 217 -51.64 24.19 -0.39
CA LYS A 217 -50.71 23.72 0.66
C LYS A 217 -50.28 22.28 0.44
N ARG A 218 -51.22 21.40 0.08
CA ARG A 218 -50.91 19.98 -0.17
C ARG A 218 -49.95 19.81 -1.35
N LYS A 219 -50.17 20.56 -2.44
CA LYS A 219 -49.28 20.54 -3.61
C LYS A 219 -47.89 21.10 -3.30
N ALA A 220 -47.78 22.16 -2.50
CA ALA A 220 -46.50 22.74 -2.10
C ALA A 220 -45.70 21.81 -1.17
N GLU A 221 -46.35 21.14 -0.21
CA GLU A 221 -45.69 20.16 0.66
C GLU A 221 -45.22 18.93 -0.11
N GLU A 222 -46.03 18.45 -1.05
CA GLU A 222 -45.69 17.30 -1.89
C GLU A 222 -44.53 17.60 -2.86
N GLN A 223 -44.52 18.79 -3.48
CA GLN A 223 -43.37 19.23 -4.29
C GLN A 223 -42.09 19.39 -3.47
N ARG A 224 -42.19 19.88 -2.22
CA ARG A 224 -41.03 20.02 -1.34
C ARG A 224 -40.46 18.65 -0.94
N LYS A 225 -41.32 17.68 -0.61
CA LYS A 225 -40.89 16.30 -0.31
C LYS A 225 -40.23 15.62 -1.52
N GLN A 226 -40.79 15.80 -2.73
CA GLN A 226 -40.18 15.27 -3.96
C GLN A 226 -38.83 15.91 -4.27
N ALA A 227 -38.69 17.23 -4.07
CA ALA A 227 -37.43 17.94 -4.27
C ALA A 227 -36.35 17.50 -3.26
N GLU A 228 -36.72 17.32 -1.99
CA GLU A 228 -35.81 16.86 -0.94
C GLU A 228 -35.35 15.40 -1.16
N GLU A 229 -36.26 14.51 -1.56
CA GLU A 229 -35.92 13.12 -1.91
C GLU A 229 -35.03 13.04 -3.15
N ALA A 230 -35.29 13.87 -4.16
CA ALA A 230 -34.45 13.97 -5.36
C ALA A 230 -33.05 14.48 -5.03
N GLN A 231 -32.92 15.47 -4.14
CA GLN A 231 -31.62 15.96 -3.69
C GLN A 231 -30.86 14.92 -2.86
N ARG A 232 -31.53 14.18 -1.97
CA ARG A 232 -30.88 13.08 -1.22
C ARG A 232 -30.36 11.98 -2.14
N LYS A 233 -31.15 11.56 -3.14
CA LYS A 233 -30.69 10.55 -4.12
C LYS A 233 -29.52 11.05 -4.94
N ALA A 234 -29.56 12.30 -5.42
CA ALA A 234 -28.47 12.89 -6.18
C ALA A 234 -27.17 13.04 -5.36
N GLU A 235 -27.26 13.39 -4.07
CA GLU A 235 -26.09 13.46 -3.20
C GLU A 235 -25.53 12.06 -2.88
N GLU A 236 -26.40 11.07 -2.66
CA GLU A 236 -25.99 9.68 -2.43
C GLU A 236 -25.29 9.09 -3.66
N ASP A 237 -25.85 9.30 -4.86
CA ASP A 237 -25.25 8.86 -6.11
C ASP A 237 -23.91 9.56 -6.36
N ARG A 238 -23.79 10.85 -6.06
CA ARG A 238 -22.51 11.58 -6.14
C ARG A 238 -21.47 11.00 -5.18
N LYS A 239 -21.84 10.72 -3.93
CA LYS A 239 -20.94 10.11 -2.94
C LYS A 239 -20.52 8.70 -3.34
N ARG A 240 -21.43 7.89 -3.89
CA ARG A 240 -21.12 6.56 -4.42
C ARG A 240 -20.17 6.64 -5.62
N ALA A 241 -20.42 7.53 -6.56
CA ALA A 241 -19.56 7.74 -7.72
C ALA A 241 -18.16 8.23 -7.32
N GLU A 242 -18.07 9.17 -6.37
CA GLU A 242 -16.79 9.67 -5.85
C GLU A 242 -16.02 8.57 -5.10
N ALA A 243 -16.70 7.76 -4.28
CA ALA A 243 -16.10 6.63 -3.58
C ALA A 243 -15.59 5.55 -4.55
N GLU A 244 -16.35 5.25 -5.61
CA GLU A 244 -15.94 4.31 -6.66
C GLU A 244 -14.76 4.84 -7.47
N ALA A 245 -14.78 6.12 -7.86
CA ALA A 245 -13.67 6.76 -8.55
C ALA A 245 -12.38 6.74 -7.71
N ARG A 246 -12.50 7.02 -6.40
CA ARG A 246 -11.37 6.95 -5.46
C ARG A 246 -10.82 5.53 -5.30
N ARG A 247 -11.69 4.51 -5.28
CA ARG A 247 -11.26 3.10 -5.24
C ARG A 247 -10.53 2.70 -6.53
N LYS A 248 -11.09 3.05 -7.69
CA LYS A 248 -10.46 2.79 -9.00
C LYS A 248 -9.12 3.50 -9.14
N ALA A 249 -9.01 4.75 -8.68
CA ALA A 249 -7.74 5.48 -8.67
C ALA A 249 -6.70 4.79 -7.77
N ALA A 250 -7.09 4.38 -6.56
CA ALA A 250 -6.19 3.67 -5.64
C ALA A 250 -5.73 2.30 -6.19
N GLU A 251 -6.62 1.56 -6.87
CA GLU A 251 -6.29 0.30 -7.53
C GLU A 251 -5.33 0.51 -8.70
N ALA A 252 -5.57 1.53 -9.53
CA ALA A 252 -4.68 1.88 -10.64
C ALA A 252 -3.30 2.39 -10.18
N ASP A 253 -3.24 3.10 -9.04
CA ASP A 253 -1.97 3.49 -8.41
C ASP A 253 -1.21 2.26 -7.90
N LEU A 254 -1.89 1.35 -7.19
CA LEU A 254 -1.28 0.11 -6.70
C LEU A 254 -0.76 -0.76 -7.85
N GLN A 255 -1.54 -0.90 -8.93
CA GLN A 255 -1.11 -1.67 -10.09
C GLN A 255 0.12 -1.07 -10.77
N ARG A 256 0.17 0.28 -10.91
CA ARG A 256 1.36 0.95 -11.43
C ARG A 256 2.59 0.73 -10.55
N GLN A 257 2.44 0.76 -9.23
CA GLN A 257 3.54 0.47 -8.31
C GLN A 257 4.05 -0.96 -8.45
N LEU A 258 3.14 -1.94 -8.54
CA LEU A 258 3.51 -3.34 -8.75
C LEU A 258 4.21 -3.54 -10.10
N GLU A 259 3.73 -2.93 -11.18
CA GLU A 259 4.36 -2.99 -12.49
C GLU A 259 5.76 -2.35 -12.49
N GLN A 260 5.93 -1.22 -11.81
CA GLN A 260 7.25 -0.59 -11.63
C GLN A 260 8.20 -1.49 -10.83
N GLU A 261 7.74 -2.08 -9.73
CA GLU A 261 8.57 -3.00 -8.94
C GLU A 261 8.99 -4.23 -9.77
N GLN A 262 8.06 -4.80 -10.54
CA GLN A 262 8.35 -5.92 -11.44
C GLN A 262 9.37 -5.53 -12.51
N GLN A 263 9.23 -4.36 -13.12
CA GLN A 263 10.18 -3.85 -14.11
C GLN A 263 11.58 -3.64 -13.50
N GLU A 264 11.67 -3.08 -12.29
CA GLU A 264 12.96 -2.93 -11.60
C GLU A 264 13.60 -4.28 -11.27
N ARG A 265 12.82 -5.25 -10.80
CA ARG A 265 13.30 -6.61 -10.52
C ARG A 265 13.81 -7.27 -11.78
N ASP A 266 13.06 -7.18 -12.88
CA ASP A 266 13.46 -7.70 -14.17
C ASP A 266 14.70 -7.01 -14.71
N ALA A 267 14.80 -5.68 -14.59
CA ALA A 267 15.99 -4.93 -15.01
C ALA A 267 17.23 -5.37 -14.22
N ARG A 268 17.14 -5.52 -12.89
CA ARG A 268 18.25 -6.02 -12.05
C ARG A 268 18.66 -7.44 -12.44
N ARG A 269 17.68 -8.32 -12.66
CA ARG A 269 17.92 -9.71 -13.09
C ARG A 269 18.61 -9.76 -14.46
N VAL A 270 18.11 -9.00 -15.43
CA VAL A 270 18.69 -8.89 -16.77
C VAL A 270 20.10 -8.33 -16.70
N GLN A 271 20.33 -7.25 -15.94
CA GLN A 271 21.65 -6.64 -15.79
C GLN A 271 22.66 -7.64 -15.21
N GLY A 272 22.29 -8.38 -14.15
CA GLY A 272 23.18 -9.38 -13.57
C GLY A 272 23.59 -10.48 -14.56
N VAL A 273 22.65 -10.91 -15.42
CA VAL A 273 22.96 -11.86 -16.51
C VAL A 273 23.88 -11.20 -17.54
N VAL A 274 23.60 -9.98 -17.98
CA VAL A 274 24.44 -9.23 -18.94
C VAL A 274 25.87 -9.05 -18.41
N ASP A 275 26.04 -8.72 -17.13
CA ASP A 275 27.35 -8.55 -16.49
C ASP A 275 28.13 -9.87 -16.47
N GLN A 276 27.47 -10.98 -16.11
CA GLN A 276 28.06 -12.31 -16.15
C GLN A 276 28.53 -12.66 -17.57
N TYR A 277 27.69 -12.43 -18.58
CA TYR A 277 28.04 -12.72 -19.97
C TYR A 277 29.12 -11.79 -20.51
N SER A 278 29.16 -10.53 -20.05
CA SER A 278 30.22 -9.58 -20.40
C SER A 278 31.60 -10.11 -19.99
N LEU A 279 31.72 -10.73 -18.81
CA LEU A 279 32.97 -11.37 -18.36
C LEU A 279 33.33 -12.59 -19.20
N ILE A 280 32.36 -13.45 -19.51
CA ILE A 280 32.58 -14.63 -20.35
C ILE A 280 33.03 -14.20 -21.76
N ILE A 281 32.43 -13.15 -22.32
CA ILE A 281 32.80 -12.57 -23.60
C ILE A 281 34.21 -12.00 -23.55
N GLN A 282 34.55 -11.21 -22.52
CA GLN A 282 35.91 -10.69 -22.34
C GLN A 282 36.96 -11.81 -22.32
N GLN A 283 36.69 -12.89 -21.58
CA GLN A 283 37.57 -14.06 -21.52
C GLN A 283 37.68 -14.75 -22.87
N ARG A 284 36.58 -14.91 -23.60
CA ARG A 284 36.59 -15.51 -24.94
C ARG A 284 37.39 -14.65 -25.92
N VAL A 285 37.15 -13.34 -25.96
CA VAL A 285 37.90 -12.40 -26.80
C VAL A 285 39.38 -12.42 -26.45
N LYS A 286 39.74 -12.45 -25.17
CA LYS A 286 41.13 -12.57 -24.70
C LYS A 286 41.81 -13.86 -25.22
N ARG A 287 41.10 -14.98 -25.32
CA ARG A 287 41.64 -16.24 -25.89
C ARG A 287 41.97 -16.13 -27.39
N PHE A 288 41.24 -15.30 -28.13
CA PHE A 288 41.47 -15.09 -29.58
C PHE A 288 42.34 -13.86 -29.87
N TRP A 289 42.72 -13.11 -28.84
CA TRP A 289 43.55 -11.92 -28.99
C TRP A 289 45.01 -12.30 -29.23
N THR A 290 45.62 -11.64 -30.22
CA THR A 290 47.05 -11.80 -30.52
C THR A 290 47.77 -10.53 -30.11
N ARG A 291 48.72 -10.67 -29.17
CA ARG A 291 49.49 -9.55 -28.64
C ARG A 291 50.36 -8.93 -29.74
N PRO A 292 50.16 -7.66 -30.11
CA PRO A 292 51.04 -6.96 -31.04
C PRO A 292 52.42 -6.75 -30.43
N SER A 293 53.48 -6.83 -31.24
CA SER A 293 54.88 -6.69 -30.80
C SER A 293 55.18 -5.34 -30.13
N ASN A 294 54.34 -4.33 -30.38
CA ASN A 294 54.47 -2.95 -29.92
C ASN A 294 53.42 -2.56 -28.86
N SER A 295 52.71 -3.52 -28.25
CA SER A 295 51.75 -3.19 -27.18
C SER A 295 52.44 -3.14 -25.82
N GLU A 296 52.36 -2.00 -25.15
CA GLU A 296 52.76 -1.85 -23.75
C GLU A 296 51.84 -2.64 -22.80
N ALA A 297 52.34 -2.94 -21.61
CA ALA A 297 51.56 -3.57 -20.55
C ALA A 297 50.47 -2.60 -20.04
N GLY A 298 49.30 -3.13 -19.68
CA GLY A 298 48.20 -2.37 -19.06
C GLY A 298 47.32 -1.53 -20.01
N LEU A 299 47.46 -1.64 -21.33
CA LEU A 299 46.57 -0.95 -22.29
C LEU A 299 45.12 -1.46 -22.18
N GLN A 300 44.16 -0.54 -22.31
CA GLN A 300 42.72 -0.85 -22.33
C GLN A 300 41.99 -0.01 -23.37
N CYS A 301 41.01 -0.60 -24.05
CA CYS A 301 40.10 0.11 -24.96
C CYS A 301 38.65 -0.26 -24.65
N THR A 302 37.71 0.66 -24.91
CA THR A 302 36.27 0.37 -24.80
C THR A 302 35.72 0.06 -26.18
N VAL A 303 35.20 -1.15 -26.34
CA VAL A 303 34.68 -1.66 -27.60
C VAL A 303 33.17 -1.80 -27.50
N ARG A 304 32.44 -1.26 -28.47
CA ARG A 304 31.01 -1.51 -28.67
C ARG A 304 30.85 -2.59 -29.71
N VAL A 305 30.06 -3.60 -29.38
CA VAL A 305 29.83 -4.76 -30.25
C VAL A 305 28.34 -4.91 -30.46
N THR A 306 27.95 -5.01 -31.73
CA THR A 306 26.59 -5.33 -32.13
C THR A 306 26.53 -6.79 -32.56
N LEU A 307 25.66 -7.58 -31.92
CA LEU A 307 25.47 -8.99 -32.18
C LEU A 307 24.19 -9.27 -32.96
N LEU A 308 24.24 -10.32 -33.78
CA LEU A 308 23.06 -10.97 -34.33
C LEU A 308 22.46 -11.93 -33.28
N PRO A 309 21.17 -12.31 -33.42
CA PRO A 309 20.51 -13.21 -32.46
C PRO A 309 21.23 -14.56 -32.25
N GLY A 310 22.05 -15.00 -33.20
CA GLY A 310 22.86 -16.23 -33.11
C GLY A 310 24.20 -16.07 -32.38
N GLY A 311 24.55 -14.88 -31.90
CA GLY A 311 25.87 -14.61 -31.29
C GLY A 311 26.96 -14.19 -32.28
N ASP A 312 26.65 -14.15 -33.58
CA ASP A 312 27.56 -13.63 -34.59
C ASP A 312 27.76 -12.12 -34.44
N VAL A 313 28.98 -11.67 -34.67
CA VAL A 313 29.35 -10.25 -34.58
C VAL A 313 28.95 -9.55 -35.87
N LYS A 314 28.02 -8.59 -35.78
CA LYS A 314 27.59 -7.75 -36.91
C LYS A 314 28.54 -6.59 -37.15
N ASN A 315 28.90 -5.88 -36.08
CA ASN A 315 29.74 -4.69 -36.16
C ASN A 315 30.53 -4.52 -34.86
N VAL A 316 31.75 -4.01 -34.99
CA VAL A 316 32.64 -3.67 -33.87
C VAL A 316 33.11 -2.25 -34.06
N THR A 317 33.01 -1.43 -33.02
CA THR A 317 33.48 -0.04 -33.05
C THR A 317 34.16 0.32 -31.75
N ILE A 318 35.31 0.96 -31.83
CA ILE A 318 36.00 1.48 -30.65
C ILE A 318 35.36 2.80 -30.25
N VAL A 319 34.81 2.82 -29.03
CA VAL A 319 34.22 4.01 -28.41
C VAL A 319 35.29 4.84 -27.71
N LYS A 320 36.25 4.16 -27.06
CA LYS A 320 37.38 4.78 -26.38
C LYS A 320 38.67 4.06 -26.76
N SER A 321 39.52 4.76 -27.50
CA SER A 321 40.83 4.26 -27.90
C SER A 321 41.76 4.06 -26.71
N SER A 322 42.66 3.08 -26.81
CA SER A 322 43.76 2.86 -25.86
C SER A 322 44.90 3.87 -26.00
N GLY A 323 44.87 4.73 -27.04
CA GLY A 323 45.99 5.57 -27.44
C GLY A 323 46.98 4.88 -28.39
N ASN A 324 46.81 3.58 -28.65
CA ASN A 324 47.61 2.81 -29.61
C ASN A 324 46.69 2.16 -30.66
N SER A 325 46.75 2.65 -31.90
CA SER A 325 45.90 2.18 -33.00
C SER A 325 46.16 0.72 -33.39
N VAL A 326 47.36 0.19 -33.14
CA VAL A 326 47.70 -1.21 -33.42
C VAL A 326 47.06 -2.14 -32.37
N PHE A 327 47.06 -1.71 -31.10
CA PHE A 327 46.35 -2.41 -30.03
C PHE A 327 44.85 -2.44 -30.30
N ASP A 328 44.28 -1.28 -30.60
CA ASP A 328 42.87 -1.07 -30.93
C ASP A 328 42.42 -1.99 -32.07
N ARG A 329 43.15 -2.00 -33.20
CA ARG A 329 42.86 -2.88 -34.34
C ARG A 329 43.01 -4.37 -33.98
N SER A 330 43.97 -4.72 -33.13
CA SER A 330 44.11 -6.10 -32.65
C SER A 330 42.93 -6.53 -31.78
N ALA A 331 42.43 -5.65 -30.92
CA ALA A 331 41.24 -5.89 -30.11
C ALA A 331 39.97 -6.07 -30.98
N GLU A 332 39.77 -5.22 -32.00
CA GLU A 332 38.67 -5.38 -32.97
C GLU A 332 38.73 -6.74 -33.68
N ASN A 333 39.91 -7.11 -34.18
CA ASN A 333 40.11 -8.39 -34.85
C ASN A 333 39.87 -9.59 -33.91
N ALA A 334 40.24 -9.47 -32.64
CA ALA A 334 40.00 -10.50 -31.64
C ALA A 334 38.49 -10.72 -31.40
N VAL A 335 37.71 -9.63 -31.40
CA VAL A 335 36.24 -9.72 -31.28
C VAL A 335 35.63 -10.45 -32.48
N TYR A 336 36.02 -10.11 -33.71
CA TYR A 336 35.55 -10.82 -34.90
C TYR A 336 35.95 -12.30 -34.90
N LYS A 337 37.18 -12.63 -34.50
CA LYS A 337 37.66 -14.02 -34.40
C LYS A 337 36.96 -14.83 -33.30
N ALA A 338 36.45 -14.17 -32.27
CA ALA A 338 35.77 -14.82 -31.17
C ALA A 338 34.32 -15.24 -31.51
N ALA A 339 33.78 -14.78 -32.64
CA ALA A 339 32.43 -15.13 -33.09
C ALA A 339 32.30 -16.66 -33.35
N PRO A 340 31.15 -17.28 -33.04
CA PRO A 340 30.00 -16.71 -32.35
C PRO A 340 30.28 -16.51 -30.85
N LEU A 341 29.81 -15.39 -30.29
CA LEU A 341 29.89 -15.09 -28.87
C LEU A 341 28.78 -15.81 -28.09
N PRO A 342 29.04 -16.18 -26.82
CA PRO A 342 28.04 -16.82 -25.97
C PRO A 342 26.87 -15.88 -25.69
N GLN A 343 25.65 -16.40 -25.81
CA GLN A 343 24.39 -15.69 -25.62
C GLN A 343 23.66 -16.25 -24.38
N PRO A 344 23.01 -15.41 -23.57
CA PRO A 344 22.18 -15.87 -22.47
C PRO A 344 20.91 -16.55 -22.98
N SER A 345 20.44 -17.57 -22.25
CA SER A 345 19.18 -18.25 -22.56
C SER A 345 17.94 -17.40 -22.31
N ASP A 346 18.05 -16.36 -21.47
CA ASP A 346 16.97 -15.41 -21.22
C ASP A 346 16.80 -14.44 -22.41
N PRO A 347 15.64 -14.40 -23.08
CA PRO A 347 15.40 -13.51 -24.21
C PRO A 347 15.62 -12.03 -23.91
N LYS A 348 15.24 -11.55 -22.72
CA LYS A 348 15.40 -10.12 -22.35
C LYS A 348 16.88 -9.76 -22.19
N ALA A 349 17.65 -10.64 -21.56
CA ALA A 349 19.10 -10.47 -21.43
C ALA A 349 19.82 -10.61 -22.79
N ALA A 350 19.36 -11.51 -23.66
CA ALA A 350 19.91 -11.67 -25.01
C ALA A 350 19.66 -10.42 -25.86
N GLU A 351 18.48 -9.80 -25.73
CA GLU A 351 18.16 -8.53 -26.37
C GLU A 351 19.05 -7.39 -25.86
N ALA A 352 19.22 -7.27 -24.55
CA ALA A 352 20.13 -6.29 -23.95
C ALA A 352 21.59 -6.48 -24.37
N LEU A 353 22.01 -7.73 -24.63
CA LEU A 353 23.36 -8.07 -25.11
C LEU A 353 23.52 -7.91 -26.64
N ARG A 354 22.49 -7.51 -27.39
CA ARG A 354 22.62 -7.27 -28.84
C ARG A 354 23.46 -6.06 -29.17
N ASP A 355 23.47 -5.05 -28.32
CA ASP A 355 24.33 -3.88 -28.46
C ASP A 355 24.88 -3.53 -27.08
N PHE A 356 26.12 -3.95 -26.85
CA PHE A 356 26.76 -3.79 -25.54
C PHE A 356 28.16 -3.23 -25.72
N GLN A 357 28.65 -2.62 -24.65
CA GLN A 357 30.00 -2.10 -24.57
C GLN A 357 30.74 -2.80 -23.44
N PHE A 358 32.00 -3.13 -23.68
CA PHE A 358 32.85 -3.66 -22.63
C PHE A 358 34.26 -3.09 -22.75
N ILE A 359 34.96 -3.07 -21.62
CA ILE A 359 36.35 -2.65 -21.56
C ILE A 359 37.20 -3.90 -21.83
N PHE A 360 37.97 -3.87 -22.91
CA PHE A 360 38.94 -4.91 -23.19
C PHE A 360 40.26 -4.55 -22.53
N LYS A 361 40.64 -5.33 -21.52
CA LYS A 361 41.92 -5.25 -20.84
C LYS A 361 42.54 -6.66 -20.80
N PRO A 362 43.61 -6.93 -21.57
CA PRO A 362 44.19 -8.26 -21.62
C PRO A 362 45.01 -8.63 -20.38
N GLU A 363 45.40 -7.67 -19.54
CA GLU A 363 46.25 -7.85 -18.35
C GLU A 363 45.56 -7.56 -17.01
#